data_AF-A0A7W0A9W7-F1
#
_entry.id   AF-A0A7W0A9W7-F1
#
_cell.length_a   1.000
_cell.length_b   1.000
_cell.length_c   1.000
_cell.angle_alpha   90.00
_cell.angle_beta   90.00
_cell.angle_gamma   90.00
#
_symmetry.space_group_name_H-M   'P 1'
#
loop_
_entity.id
_entity.type
_entity.pdbx_description
1 polymer ?
#
loop_
_entity_poly.entity_id
_entity_poly.type
_entity_poly.pdbx_seq_one_letter_code
_entity_poly.pdbx_strand_id
1 'polypeptide(L)'
;MPWLDWKYSLLLPVALLLVLATALWQVTNRPVLVEFAVYNSSSGEAIPGAHVAVNNLVYETREDGVVTLGRPDSATAIRVSADGFISMSGELSSNTAASQQISLRPSTLIGRVTDVDTGDPVAGADVSVLRSDGSVVSSTRTDDAGAYRLTDVPEGATVRLDAGVYGTHTQDIGTSTELSFPLAVQTASGLVLDDSGDPLQGAVVRSGDATAISAGDGTYLLEGVVNEDEVTITAPGFESTSAVVSNGEVDGAQLAPQMVKAVYANIDLLTTDGGLDSLIEIANTTEINAIVIDVKEGAVFYDSEVQFFEDAGTIRPFYDLANILDQLEENDIYTIARVVVFQDPLVAQARPDLAVQDTNGGLWLNVQDIAWVNAFHEELWDANIELSVELVERGFDEIQFDYVRFPSDGDLTTAEFGREYTSEAREAAITEFMKRSHEAINAAGGFLAADLFGFVTIV
;
A
#
# COMPACT_ATOMS: atom_id res chain seq x y z
N MET A 1 -70.91 91.68 -35.06
CA MET A 1 -70.68 90.21 -35.22
C MET A 1 -70.24 89.99 -36.66
N PRO A 2 -69.05 89.40 -36.90
CA PRO A 2 -68.97 87.95 -36.96
C PRO A 2 -67.90 87.35 -36.01
N TRP A 3 -68.29 86.48 -35.07
CA TRP A 3 -68.14 85.02 -35.10
C TRP A 3 -66.70 84.58 -34.79
N LEU A 4 -66.38 84.57 -33.49
CA LEU A 4 -65.37 83.63 -33.00
C LEU A 4 -66.05 82.26 -33.02
N ASP A 5 -65.73 81.46 -34.02
CA ASP A 5 -66.28 80.11 -34.23
C ASP A 5 -66.02 79.26 -32.97
N TRP A 6 -67.06 78.62 -32.44
CA TRP A 6 -67.02 77.82 -31.20
C TRP A 6 -65.94 76.73 -31.22
N LYS A 7 -65.50 76.33 -32.41
CA LYS A 7 -64.39 75.41 -32.67
C LYS A 7 -63.06 75.86 -32.04
N TYR A 8 -62.83 77.16 -31.85
CA TYR A 8 -61.62 77.67 -31.19
C TYR A 8 -61.70 77.68 -29.66
N SER A 9 -62.91 77.60 -29.09
CA SER A 9 -63.11 77.50 -27.63
C SER A 9 -62.83 76.09 -27.07
N LEU A 10 -62.78 75.07 -27.96
CA LEU A 10 -62.43 73.68 -27.62
C LEU A 10 -60.92 73.39 -27.63
N LEU A 11 -60.10 74.24 -28.25
CA LEU A 11 -58.65 74.02 -28.31
C LEU A 11 -57.97 74.14 -26.94
N LEU A 12 -58.44 75.06 -26.10
CA LEU A 12 -57.87 75.30 -24.78
C LEU A 12 -58.19 74.16 -23.78
N PRO A 13 -59.44 73.68 -23.67
CA PRO A 13 -59.77 72.50 -22.85
C PRO A 13 -59.09 71.21 -23.31
N VAL A 14 -58.96 70.98 -24.62
CA VAL A 14 -58.29 69.79 -25.17
C VAL A 14 -56.78 69.84 -24.92
N ALA A 15 -56.13 71.00 -25.10
CA ALA A 15 -54.73 71.18 -24.75
C ALA A 15 -54.49 70.97 -23.25
N LEU A 16 -55.39 71.47 -22.39
CA LEU A 16 -55.29 71.29 -20.95
C LEU A 16 -55.50 69.83 -20.54
N LEU A 17 -56.43 69.11 -21.17
CA LEU A 17 -56.64 67.67 -21.00
C LEU A 17 -55.46 66.84 -21.49
N LEU A 18 -54.80 67.22 -22.58
CA LEU A 18 -53.59 66.56 -23.06
C LEU A 18 -52.44 66.80 -22.09
N VAL A 19 -52.24 68.03 -21.59
CA VAL A 19 -51.23 68.31 -20.56
C VAL A 19 -51.56 67.54 -19.28
N LEU A 20 -52.83 67.51 -18.84
CA LEU A 20 -53.25 66.74 -17.68
C LEU A 20 -53.09 65.25 -17.89
N ALA A 21 -53.45 64.69 -19.05
CA ALA A 21 -53.26 63.28 -19.38
C ALA A 21 -51.79 62.92 -19.50
N THR A 22 -50.94 63.84 -19.97
CA THR A 22 -49.49 63.64 -20.05
C THR A 22 -48.86 63.73 -18.66
N ALA A 23 -49.30 64.66 -17.81
CA ALA A 23 -48.89 64.76 -16.42
C ALA A 23 -49.40 63.57 -15.60
N LEU A 24 -50.65 63.13 -15.81
CA LEU A 24 -51.23 61.95 -15.18
C LEU A 24 -50.49 60.70 -15.63
N TRP A 25 -50.21 60.57 -16.94
CA TRP A 25 -49.39 59.50 -17.49
C TRP A 25 -47.97 59.53 -16.92
N GLN A 26 -47.32 60.68 -16.80
CA GLN A 26 -46.00 60.81 -16.15
C GLN A 26 -46.03 60.48 -14.65
N VAL A 27 -47.17 60.67 -13.97
CA VAL A 27 -47.34 60.35 -12.55
C VAL A 27 -47.70 58.87 -12.35
N THR A 28 -48.56 58.30 -13.19
CA THR A 28 -48.98 56.89 -13.11
C THR A 28 -47.95 55.92 -13.70
N ASN A 29 -47.11 56.39 -14.63
CA ASN A 29 -46.15 55.58 -15.37
C ASN A 29 -44.70 55.82 -14.89
N ARG A 30 -44.52 56.12 -13.60
CA ARG A 30 -43.18 56.15 -13.01
C ARG A 30 -42.65 54.72 -12.95
N PRO A 31 -41.46 54.44 -13.50
CA PRO A 31 -40.88 53.11 -13.41
C PRO A 31 -40.72 52.75 -11.93
N VAL A 32 -41.29 51.62 -11.52
CA VAL A 32 -41.04 51.08 -10.18
C VAL A 32 -39.60 50.61 -10.18
N LEU A 33 -38.77 51.17 -9.30
CA LEU A 33 -37.35 50.86 -9.24
C LEU A 33 -37.08 49.75 -8.22
N VAL A 34 -36.05 48.95 -8.48
CA VAL A 34 -35.44 48.01 -7.54
C VAL A 34 -34.00 48.40 -7.35
N GLU A 35 -33.61 48.45 -6.08
CA GLU A 35 -32.23 48.67 -5.66
C GLU A 35 -31.55 47.31 -5.47
N PHE A 36 -30.40 47.13 -6.13
CA PHE A 36 -29.51 46.00 -5.92
C PHE A 36 -28.24 46.49 -5.25
N ALA A 37 -27.99 45.99 -4.06
CA ALA A 37 -26.79 46.27 -3.31
C ALA A 37 -25.89 45.02 -3.33
N VAL A 38 -24.72 45.14 -3.95
CA VAL A 38 -23.80 44.04 -4.22
C VAL A 38 -22.63 44.10 -3.24
N TYR A 39 -22.39 43.01 -2.52
CA TYR A 39 -21.38 42.94 -1.46
C TYR A 39 -20.47 41.72 -1.63
N ASN A 40 -19.26 41.82 -1.10
CA ASN A 40 -18.35 40.70 -0.96
C ASN A 40 -18.84 39.81 0.19
N SER A 41 -19.07 38.51 -0.10
CA SER A 41 -19.55 37.57 0.91
C SER A 41 -18.54 37.30 2.03
N SER A 42 -17.23 37.52 1.79
CA SER A 42 -16.18 37.28 2.80
C SER A 42 -15.87 38.52 3.64
N SER A 43 -15.72 39.70 3.04
CA SER A 43 -15.40 40.94 3.78
C SER A 43 -16.64 41.74 4.22
N GLY A 44 -17.80 41.52 3.60
CA GLY A 44 -19.01 42.32 3.81
C GLY A 44 -18.98 43.71 3.16
N GLU A 45 -17.90 44.06 2.45
CA GLU A 45 -17.72 45.34 1.79
C GLU A 45 -18.56 45.43 0.51
N ALA A 46 -18.98 46.65 0.15
CA ALA A 46 -19.68 46.89 -1.10
C ALA A 46 -18.74 46.68 -2.30
N ILE A 47 -19.26 46.13 -3.39
CA ILE A 47 -18.49 45.90 -4.63
C ILE A 47 -18.86 46.99 -5.64
N PRO A 48 -18.04 48.05 -5.78
CA PRO A 48 -18.23 49.05 -6.84
C PRO A 48 -17.84 48.49 -8.21
N GLY A 49 -18.51 48.97 -9.27
CA GLY A 49 -18.25 48.51 -10.65
C GLY A 49 -18.72 47.09 -10.96
N ALA A 50 -19.46 46.42 -10.07
CA ALA A 50 -20.10 45.15 -10.37
C ALA A 50 -21.14 45.32 -11.48
N HIS A 51 -21.14 44.39 -12.44
CA HIS A 51 -22.05 44.37 -13.57
C HIS A 51 -23.33 43.62 -13.22
N VAL A 52 -24.47 44.29 -13.31
CA VAL A 52 -25.81 43.70 -13.25
C VAL A 52 -26.40 43.73 -14.65
N ALA A 53 -26.38 42.58 -15.31
CA ALA A 53 -26.93 42.37 -16.64
C ALA A 53 -28.41 41.95 -16.54
N VAL A 54 -29.28 42.67 -17.25
CA VAL A 54 -30.72 42.38 -17.37
C VAL A 54 -31.11 42.54 -18.84
N ASN A 55 -31.61 41.46 -19.47
CA ASN A 55 -31.78 41.39 -20.92
C ASN A 55 -30.46 41.70 -21.67
N ASN A 56 -30.49 42.68 -22.58
CA ASN A 56 -29.32 43.17 -23.33
C ASN A 56 -28.68 44.43 -22.70
N LEU A 57 -29.10 44.81 -21.49
CA LEU A 57 -28.59 45.98 -20.78
C LEU A 57 -27.66 45.54 -19.65
N VAL A 58 -26.54 46.23 -19.50
CA VAL A 58 -25.59 46.04 -18.41
C VAL A 58 -25.52 47.34 -17.63
N TYR A 59 -25.68 47.23 -16.31
CA TYR A 59 -25.61 48.34 -15.38
C TYR A 59 -24.45 48.11 -14.42
N GLU A 60 -23.77 49.16 -13.99
CA GLU A 60 -22.65 49.07 -13.04
C GLU A 60 -23.07 49.61 -11.67
N THR A 61 -22.62 48.97 -10.60
CA THR A 61 -22.79 49.48 -9.24
C THR A 61 -21.94 50.73 -9.01
N ARG A 62 -22.48 51.65 -8.21
CA ARG A 62 -21.81 52.88 -7.78
C ARG A 62 -20.75 52.58 -6.72
N GLU A 63 -20.06 53.62 -6.23
CA GLU A 63 -19.04 53.50 -5.16
C GLU A 63 -19.57 52.84 -3.87
N ASP A 64 -20.86 52.97 -3.59
CA ASP A 64 -21.55 52.35 -2.45
C ASP A 64 -21.96 50.89 -2.72
N GLY A 65 -21.59 50.32 -3.87
CA GLY A 65 -21.98 48.97 -4.29
C GLY A 65 -23.44 48.85 -4.74
N VAL A 66 -24.14 49.98 -4.94
CA VAL A 66 -25.57 49.99 -5.25
C VAL A 66 -25.84 50.37 -6.70
N VAL A 67 -26.71 49.60 -7.37
CA VAL A 67 -27.31 49.94 -8.66
C VAL A 67 -28.84 49.93 -8.57
N THR A 68 -29.49 50.81 -9.32
CA THR A 68 -30.95 50.91 -9.34
C THR A 68 -31.47 50.63 -10.74
N LEU A 69 -32.41 49.68 -10.84
CA LEU A 69 -32.96 49.17 -12.10
C LEU A 69 -34.47 49.34 -12.14
N GLY A 70 -35.04 49.49 -13.33
CA GLY A 70 -36.50 49.42 -13.50
C GLY A 70 -37.01 48.00 -13.33
N ARG A 71 -38.14 47.82 -12.64
CA ARG A 71 -38.84 46.52 -12.60
C ARG A 71 -39.37 46.18 -13.98
N PRO A 72 -39.05 44.99 -14.51
CA PRO A 72 -39.68 44.50 -15.72
C PRO A 72 -41.12 44.06 -15.42
N ASP A 73 -42.00 44.21 -16.40
CA ASP A 73 -43.41 43.78 -16.32
C ASP A 73 -43.55 42.25 -16.29
N SER A 74 -42.51 41.52 -16.70
CA SER A 74 -42.45 40.06 -16.72
C SER A 74 -41.12 39.55 -16.16
N ALA A 75 -41.15 38.32 -15.65
CA ALA A 75 -39.98 37.62 -15.14
C ALA A 75 -38.81 37.66 -16.14
N THR A 76 -37.69 38.22 -15.71
CA THR A 76 -36.51 38.45 -16.54
C THR A 76 -35.28 37.92 -15.84
N ALA A 77 -34.47 37.14 -16.55
CA ALA A 77 -33.19 36.65 -16.02
C ALA A 77 -32.24 37.82 -15.75
N ILE A 78 -31.58 37.77 -14.60
CA ILE A 78 -30.53 38.70 -14.21
C ILE A 78 -29.23 37.94 -13.98
N ARG A 79 -28.11 38.57 -14.31
CA ARG A 79 -26.76 38.07 -13.97
C ARG A 79 -25.98 39.17 -13.30
N VAL A 80 -25.42 38.88 -12.13
CA VAL A 80 -24.56 39.78 -11.37
C VAL A 80 -23.14 39.22 -11.41
N SER A 81 -22.18 40.01 -11.88
CA SER A 81 -20.78 39.61 -12.00
C SER A 81 -19.84 40.75 -11.62
N ALA A 82 -18.68 40.41 -11.05
CA ALA A 82 -17.61 41.34 -10.79
C ALA A 82 -16.26 40.63 -10.98
N ASP A 83 -15.23 41.36 -11.39
CA ASP A 83 -13.90 40.80 -11.59
C ASP A 83 -13.36 40.19 -10.28
N GLY A 84 -12.89 38.94 -10.35
CA GLY A 84 -12.42 38.20 -9.17
C GLY A 84 -13.52 37.58 -8.30
N PHE A 85 -14.78 37.63 -8.74
CA PHE A 85 -15.93 37.03 -8.04
C PHE A 85 -16.67 36.01 -8.92
N ILE A 86 -17.28 35.01 -8.28
CA ILE A 86 -18.17 34.07 -8.95
C ILE A 86 -19.48 34.79 -9.30
N SER A 87 -19.85 34.78 -10.58
CA SER A 87 -21.09 35.42 -11.02
C SER A 87 -22.33 34.68 -10.52
N MET A 88 -23.34 35.42 -10.06
CA MET A 88 -24.63 34.90 -9.64
C MET A 88 -25.68 35.14 -10.72
N SER A 89 -26.61 34.20 -10.92
CA SER A 89 -27.77 34.39 -11.77
C SER A 89 -29.06 34.29 -10.95
N GLY A 90 -30.08 35.04 -11.34
CA GLY A 90 -31.37 35.07 -10.67
C GLY A 90 -32.48 35.55 -11.59
N GLU A 91 -33.61 35.91 -11.01
CA GLU A 91 -34.76 36.43 -11.74
C GLU A 91 -35.29 37.73 -11.09
N LEU A 92 -35.57 38.71 -11.93
CA LEU A 92 -36.22 39.97 -11.57
C LEU A 92 -37.63 39.98 -12.16
N SER A 93 -38.64 40.21 -11.33
CA SER A 93 -40.05 40.24 -11.74
C SER A 93 -40.80 41.40 -11.08
N SER A 94 -42.09 41.56 -11.42
CA SER A 94 -42.97 42.55 -10.80
C SER A 94 -43.09 42.41 -9.28
N ASN A 95 -42.85 41.20 -8.76
CA ASN A 95 -42.98 40.86 -7.34
C ASN A 95 -41.66 40.95 -6.56
N THR A 96 -40.54 41.21 -7.23
CA THR A 96 -39.24 41.37 -6.56
C THR A 96 -39.30 42.55 -5.59
N ALA A 97 -38.75 42.39 -4.39
CA ALA A 97 -38.78 43.43 -3.36
C ALA A 97 -38.03 44.69 -3.83
N ALA A 98 -38.37 45.84 -3.24
CA ALA A 98 -37.80 47.14 -3.63
C ALA A 98 -36.29 47.25 -3.41
N SER A 99 -35.74 46.43 -2.51
CA SER A 99 -34.31 46.30 -2.27
C SER A 99 -33.93 44.82 -2.29
N GLN A 100 -32.80 44.52 -2.91
CA GLN A 100 -32.19 43.20 -3.01
C GLN A 100 -30.74 43.31 -2.57
N GLN A 101 -30.31 42.39 -1.70
CA GLN A 101 -28.93 42.27 -1.29
C GLN A 101 -28.33 41.04 -1.98
N ILE A 102 -27.27 41.25 -2.76
CA ILE A 102 -26.57 40.21 -3.51
C ILE A 102 -25.17 40.09 -2.95
N SER A 103 -24.82 38.92 -2.45
CA SER A 103 -23.46 38.64 -1.97
C SER A 103 -22.72 37.82 -3.02
N LEU A 104 -21.63 38.35 -3.57
CA LEU A 104 -20.75 37.62 -4.48
C LEU A 104 -19.57 37.04 -3.69
N ARG A 105 -19.26 35.76 -3.93
CA ARG A 105 -18.09 35.08 -3.35
C ARG A 105 -16.85 35.32 -4.22
N PRO A 106 -15.69 35.65 -3.64
CA PRO A 106 -14.44 35.69 -4.39
C PRO A 106 -14.18 34.36 -5.09
N SER A 107 -13.73 34.39 -6.35
CA SER A 107 -13.40 33.20 -7.14
C SER A 107 -11.99 32.67 -6.87
N THR A 108 -11.24 33.32 -5.97
CA THR A 108 -9.86 32.96 -5.64
C THR A 108 -9.80 32.15 -4.36
N LEU A 109 -9.10 31.01 -4.42
CA LEU A 109 -8.72 30.20 -3.27
C LEU A 109 -7.21 30.36 -3.04
N ILE A 110 -6.82 30.62 -1.80
CA ILE A 110 -5.41 30.67 -1.37
C ILE A 110 -5.16 29.64 -0.27
N GLY A 111 -3.90 29.25 -0.10
CA GLY A 111 -3.55 28.32 0.95
C GLY A 111 -2.05 28.11 1.08
N ARG A 112 -1.68 27.30 2.07
CA ARG A 112 -0.31 26.82 2.27
C ARG A 112 -0.29 25.31 2.47
N VAL A 113 0.79 24.68 2.04
CA VAL A 113 1.09 23.28 2.30
C VAL A 113 2.34 23.23 3.16
N THR A 114 2.25 22.55 4.29
CA THR A 114 3.33 22.47 5.29
C THR A 114 3.47 21.05 5.79
N ASP A 115 4.71 20.63 6.01
CA ASP A 115 5.03 19.41 6.73
C ASP A 115 4.68 19.58 8.21
N VAL A 116 3.97 18.61 8.80
CA VAL A 116 3.50 18.69 10.20
C VAL A 116 4.58 18.44 11.23
N ASP A 117 5.62 17.69 10.87
CA ASP A 117 6.67 17.26 11.77
C ASP A 117 7.77 18.32 11.87
N THR A 118 8.16 18.87 10.72
CA THR A 118 9.22 19.90 10.64
C THR A 118 8.66 21.32 10.69
N GLY A 119 7.41 21.52 10.26
CA GLY A 119 6.83 22.84 10.02
C GLY A 119 7.29 23.51 8.72
N ASP A 120 8.10 22.82 7.91
CA ASP A 120 8.67 23.36 6.68
C ASP A 120 7.62 23.47 5.55
N PRO A 121 7.76 24.45 4.64
CA PRO A 121 6.87 24.58 3.50
C PRO A 121 7.09 23.46 2.46
N VAL A 122 6.00 22.91 1.93
CA VAL A 122 6.05 21.92 0.85
C VAL A 122 5.91 22.62 -0.51
N ALA A 123 7.03 22.79 -1.20
CA ALA A 123 7.11 23.42 -2.52
C ALA A 123 6.84 22.43 -3.66
N GLY A 124 6.31 22.92 -4.79
CA GLY A 124 6.12 22.14 -6.01
C GLY A 124 4.93 21.16 -6.01
N ALA A 125 4.12 21.11 -4.96
CA ALA A 125 2.94 20.25 -4.88
C ALA A 125 1.87 20.70 -5.88
N ASP A 126 1.27 19.75 -6.60
CA ASP A 126 0.25 20.02 -7.61
C ASP A 126 -1.13 20.18 -6.95
N VAL A 127 -1.68 21.39 -6.99
CA VAL A 127 -3.00 21.72 -6.44
C VAL A 127 -3.99 21.90 -7.58
N SER A 128 -5.08 21.14 -7.57
CA SER A 128 -6.09 21.14 -8.63
C SER A 128 -7.50 21.24 -8.07
N VAL A 129 -8.36 21.97 -8.77
CA VAL A 129 -9.80 22.08 -8.47
C VAL A 129 -10.54 21.14 -9.40
N LEU A 130 -11.36 20.26 -8.82
CA LEU A 130 -12.17 19.29 -9.55
C LEU A 130 -13.65 19.71 -9.54
N ARG A 131 -14.34 19.46 -10.65
CA ARG A 131 -15.82 19.45 -10.69
C ARG A 131 -16.37 18.14 -10.13
N SER A 132 -17.68 18.12 -9.90
CA SER A 132 -18.44 16.92 -9.53
C SER A 132 -18.33 15.76 -10.53
N ASP A 133 -17.93 16.02 -11.78
CA ASP A 133 -17.67 15.01 -12.81
C ASP A 133 -16.21 14.54 -12.86
N GLY A 134 -15.35 15.03 -11.95
CA GLY A 134 -13.92 14.70 -11.89
C GLY A 134 -13.04 15.50 -12.86
N SER A 135 -13.60 16.40 -13.67
CA SER A 135 -12.81 17.24 -14.58
C SER A 135 -12.05 18.35 -13.82
N VAL A 136 -10.81 18.63 -14.23
CA VAL A 136 -10.01 19.73 -13.67
C VAL A 136 -10.53 21.07 -14.18
N VAL A 137 -10.86 21.96 -13.27
CA VAL A 137 -11.28 23.35 -13.54
C VAL A 137 -10.08 24.28 -13.66
N SER A 138 -9.17 24.16 -12.70
CA SER A 138 -8.01 25.03 -12.51
C SER A 138 -6.95 24.26 -11.75
N SER A 139 -5.68 24.55 -12.01
CA SER A 139 -4.56 23.92 -11.31
C SER A 139 -3.40 24.90 -11.16
N THR A 140 -2.61 24.72 -10.10
CA THR A 140 -1.41 25.48 -9.80
C THR A 140 -0.40 24.60 -9.07
N ARG A 141 0.80 25.12 -8.82
CA ARG A 141 1.79 24.48 -7.94
C ARG A 141 2.09 25.36 -6.74
N THR A 142 2.41 24.75 -5.61
CA THR A 142 2.92 25.51 -4.46
C THR A 142 4.29 26.13 -4.78
N ASP A 143 4.51 27.34 -4.28
CA ASP A 143 5.80 28.04 -4.39
C ASP A 143 6.80 27.58 -3.32
N ASP A 144 8.00 28.17 -3.31
CA ASP A 144 9.07 27.86 -2.34
C ASP A 144 8.68 28.11 -0.87
N ALA A 145 7.63 28.91 -0.64
CA ALA A 145 7.05 29.14 0.68
C ALA A 145 5.83 28.24 0.97
N GLY A 146 5.59 27.25 0.12
CA GLY A 146 4.48 26.30 0.21
C GLY A 146 3.12 26.94 -0.10
N ALA A 147 3.09 28.19 -0.56
CA ALA A 147 1.86 28.91 -0.81
C ALA A 147 1.32 28.62 -2.22
N TYR A 148 0.00 28.60 -2.36
CA TYR A 148 -0.66 28.44 -3.66
C TYR A 148 -1.83 29.41 -3.82
N ARG A 149 -2.17 29.68 -5.08
CA ARG A 149 -3.32 30.51 -5.48
C ARG A 149 -4.01 29.90 -6.69
N LEU A 150 -5.31 29.64 -6.55
CA LEU A 150 -6.19 29.15 -7.60
C LEU A 150 -7.24 30.21 -7.92
N THR A 151 -7.50 30.45 -9.20
CA THR A 151 -8.59 31.32 -9.68
C THR A 151 -9.74 30.51 -10.25
N ASP A 152 -10.90 31.15 -10.37
CA ASP A 152 -12.12 30.58 -10.96
C ASP A 152 -12.65 29.35 -10.22
N VAL A 153 -12.48 29.33 -8.89
CA VAL A 153 -12.86 28.21 -8.02
C VAL A 153 -14.36 28.27 -7.69
N PRO A 154 -15.18 27.33 -8.21
CA PRO A 154 -16.61 27.30 -7.94
C PRO A 154 -16.92 27.07 -6.46
N GLU A 155 -18.13 27.43 -6.03
CA GLU A 155 -18.63 27.04 -4.72
C GLU A 155 -18.84 25.52 -4.65
N GLY A 156 -18.48 24.91 -3.52
CA GLY A 156 -18.62 23.46 -3.31
C GLY A 156 -17.66 22.62 -4.16
N ALA A 157 -16.61 23.22 -4.72
CA ALA A 157 -15.60 22.47 -5.46
C ALA A 157 -14.73 21.60 -4.54
N THR A 158 -14.20 20.51 -5.08
CA THR A 158 -13.23 19.65 -4.40
C THR A 158 -11.83 20.05 -4.84
N VAL A 159 -10.92 20.26 -3.89
CA VAL A 159 -9.50 20.47 -4.17
C VAL A 159 -8.78 19.14 -4.01
N ARG A 160 -7.96 18.78 -5.00
CA ARG A 160 -7.03 17.67 -4.95
C ARG A 160 -5.60 18.21 -4.92
N LEU A 161 -4.85 17.80 -3.91
CA LEU A 161 -3.43 18.07 -3.73
C LEU A 161 -2.64 16.79 -3.96
N ASP A 162 -1.66 16.82 -4.86
CA ASP A 162 -0.67 15.76 -5.04
C ASP A 162 0.69 16.29 -4.62
N ALA A 163 1.26 15.71 -3.55
CA ALA A 163 2.43 16.24 -2.85
C ALA A 163 3.58 15.22 -2.72
N GLY A 164 3.71 14.27 -3.67
CA GLY A 164 4.84 13.35 -3.69
C GLY A 164 4.89 12.45 -2.45
N VAL A 165 5.94 12.54 -1.63
CA VAL A 165 6.12 11.70 -0.43
C VAL A 165 5.03 11.87 0.63
N TYR A 166 4.29 12.97 0.57
CA TYR A 166 3.13 13.26 1.43
C TYR A 166 1.82 12.66 0.92
N GLY A 167 1.83 12.04 -0.26
CA GLY A 167 0.67 11.43 -0.90
C GLY A 167 -0.30 12.41 -1.56
N THR A 168 -1.47 11.88 -1.94
CA THR A 168 -2.57 12.64 -2.54
C THR A 168 -3.68 12.89 -1.52
N HIS A 169 -4.15 14.14 -1.44
CA HIS A 169 -5.22 14.57 -0.53
C HIS A 169 -6.37 15.20 -1.32
N THR A 170 -7.60 14.98 -0.87
CA THR A 170 -8.80 15.61 -1.46
C THR A 170 -9.66 16.24 -0.38
N GLN A 171 -10.09 17.49 -0.58
CA GLN A 171 -10.93 18.20 0.38
C GLN A 171 -11.95 19.10 -0.31
N ASP A 172 -13.21 19.02 0.13
CA ASP A 172 -14.27 19.92 -0.29
C ASP A 172 -14.11 21.29 0.38
N ILE A 173 -14.12 22.37 -0.41
CA ILE A 173 -13.88 23.72 0.12
C ILE A 173 -15.14 24.38 0.67
N GLY A 174 -16.32 23.85 0.35
CA GLY A 174 -17.61 24.49 0.63
C GLY A 174 -17.64 25.94 0.11
N THR A 175 -17.77 26.90 1.02
CA THR A 175 -17.74 28.34 0.71
C THR A 175 -16.41 29.02 1.02
N SER A 176 -15.42 28.29 1.58
CA SER A 176 -14.14 28.86 2.00
C SER A 176 -13.35 29.41 0.81
N THR A 177 -12.61 30.50 1.05
CA THR A 177 -11.62 31.07 0.11
C THR A 177 -10.19 30.84 0.61
N GLU A 178 -10.03 30.10 1.71
CA GLU A 178 -8.75 29.68 2.26
C GLU A 178 -8.76 28.18 2.55
N LEU A 179 -7.70 27.48 2.19
CA LEU A 179 -7.53 26.05 2.49
C LEU A 179 -6.04 25.72 2.63
N SER A 180 -5.59 25.33 3.82
CA SER A 180 -4.21 24.90 4.03
C SER A 180 -4.15 23.41 4.32
N PHE A 181 -3.08 22.76 3.88
CA PHE A 181 -2.83 21.33 4.04
C PHE A 181 -1.62 21.11 4.96
N PRO A 182 -1.84 20.80 6.24
CA PRO A 182 -0.81 20.20 7.09
C PRO A 182 -0.65 18.73 6.69
N LEU A 183 0.53 18.34 6.19
CA LEU A 183 0.79 17.00 5.67
C LEU A 183 1.82 16.25 6.51
N ALA A 184 1.59 14.95 6.70
CA ALA A 184 2.60 14.01 7.16
C ALA A 184 3.12 13.20 5.97
N VAL A 185 4.36 12.74 6.04
CA VAL A 185 4.92 11.75 5.10
C VAL A 185 4.00 10.53 5.05
N GLN A 186 3.80 9.96 3.87
CA GLN A 186 3.04 8.73 3.65
C GLN A 186 3.82 7.65 2.90
N THR A 187 5.03 7.99 2.44
CA THR A 187 5.90 7.05 1.75
C THR A 187 7.35 7.26 2.15
N ALA A 188 8.11 6.18 2.25
CA ALA A 188 9.54 6.22 2.48
C ALA A 188 10.31 5.48 1.38
N SER A 189 11.37 6.08 0.84
CA SER A 189 12.27 5.41 -0.10
C SER A 189 13.62 5.07 0.54
N GLY A 190 14.28 4.04 0.04
CA GLY A 190 15.61 3.66 0.51
C GLY A 190 16.37 2.80 -0.49
N LEU A 191 17.59 2.43 -0.10
CA LEU A 191 18.51 1.59 -0.87
C LEU A 191 19.04 0.48 0.04
N VAL A 192 18.76 -0.77 -0.28
CA VAL A 192 19.26 -1.93 0.46
C VAL A 192 20.60 -2.38 -0.13
N LEU A 193 21.63 -2.42 0.70
CA LEU A 193 23.00 -2.81 0.33
C LEU A 193 23.51 -3.94 1.22
N ASP A 194 24.50 -4.69 0.75
CA ASP A 194 25.31 -5.56 1.61
C ASP A 194 26.47 -4.81 2.29
N ASP A 195 27.22 -5.50 3.15
CA ASP A 195 28.39 -4.98 3.85
C ASP A 195 29.52 -4.46 2.92
N SER A 196 29.55 -4.94 1.68
CA SER A 196 30.49 -4.57 0.63
C SER A 196 30.02 -3.34 -0.17
N GLY A 197 28.76 -2.94 0.01
CA GLY A 197 28.11 -1.80 -0.65
C GLY A 197 27.44 -2.16 -1.97
N ASP A 198 27.29 -3.45 -2.28
CA ASP A 198 26.59 -3.93 -3.46
C ASP A 198 25.06 -3.96 -3.18
N PRO A 199 24.22 -3.62 -4.18
CA PRO A 199 22.78 -3.58 -4.00
C PRO A 199 22.17 -4.96 -3.83
N LEU A 200 21.26 -5.10 -2.87
CA LEU A 200 20.54 -6.33 -2.59
C LEU A 200 19.16 -6.30 -3.25
N GLN A 201 18.94 -7.22 -4.20
CA GLN A 201 17.65 -7.45 -4.83
C GLN A 201 16.79 -8.40 -4.00
N GLY A 202 15.49 -8.10 -3.89
CA GLY A 202 14.54 -9.01 -3.27
C GLY A 202 14.51 -8.95 -1.74
N ALA A 203 15.22 -7.99 -1.14
CA ALA A 203 15.12 -7.72 0.29
C ALA A 203 13.70 -7.22 0.61
N VAL A 204 13.14 -7.74 1.70
CA VAL A 204 11.80 -7.39 2.17
C VAL A 204 11.94 -6.26 3.19
N VAL A 205 11.26 -5.15 2.93
CA VAL A 205 11.22 -3.98 3.81
C VAL A 205 9.81 -3.89 4.40
N ARG A 206 9.68 -3.85 5.72
CA ARG A 206 8.38 -3.86 6.41
C ARG A 206 8.28 -2.81 7.50
N SER A 207 7.10 -2.22 7.66
CA SER A 207 6.72 -1.43 8.82
C SER A 207 5.23 -1.64 9.10
N GLY A 208 4.91 -2.32 10.20
CA GLY A 208 3.53 -2.80 10.45
C GLY A 208 3.00 -3.65 9.28
N ASP A 209 1.90 -3.20 8.67
CA ASP A 209 1.30 -3.84 7.49
C ASP A 209 1.92 -3.37 6.16
N ALA A 210 2.69 -2.27 6.16
CA ALA A 210 3.38 -1.79 4.98
C ALA A 210 4.50 -2.75 4.60
N THR A 211 4.62 -3.05 3.31
CA THR A 211 5.67 -3.93 2.78
C THR A 211 6.14 -3.45 1.42
N ALA A 212 7.45 -3.47 1.19
CA ALA A 212 8.08 -3.25 -0.10
C ALA A 212 9.16 -4.32 -0.34
N ILE A 213 9.53 -4.50 -1.61
CA ILE A 213 10.61 -5.40 -2.02
C ILE A 213 11.62 -4.57 -2.81
N SER A 214 12.91 -4.72 -2.48
CA SER A 214 13.98 -4.02 -3.18
C SER A 214 14.12 -4.49 -4.63
N ALA A 215 14.30 -3.54 -5.53
CA ALA A 215 14.54 -3.76 -6.95
C ALA A 215 15.98 -4.26 -7.20
N GLY A 216 16.30 -4.53 -8.47
CA GLY A 216 17.64 -5.04 -8.86
C GLY A 216 18.80 -4.08 -8.59
N ASP A 217 18.52 -2.79 -8.40
CA ASP A 217 19.48 -1.78 -7.99
C ASP A 217 19.43 -1.50 -6.48
N GLY A 218 18.73 -2.33 -5.71
CA GLY A 218 18.57 -2.22 -4.26
C GLY A 218 17.52 -1.21 -3.81
N THR A 219 16.95 -0.42 -4.73
CA THR A 219 16.00 0.65 -4.36
C THR A 219 14.63 0.08 -3.99
N TYR A 220 13.92 0.78 -3.11
CA TYR A 220 12.52 0.48 -2.80
C TYR A 220 11.72 1.75 -2.48
N LEU A 221 10.40 1.62 -2.58
CA LEU A 221 9.42 2.61 -2.12
C LEU A 221 8.41 1.89 -1.21
N LEU A 222 8.40 2.28 0.06
CA LEU A 222 7.49 1.79 1.08
C LEU A 222 6.33 2.78 1.23
N GLU A 223 5.12 2.34 0.97
CA GLU A 223 3.91 3.17 1.07
C GLU A 223 3.16 2.91 2.39
N GLY A 224 2.45 3.91 2.90
CA GLY A 224 1.65 3.81 4.11
C GLY A 224 2.43 3.97 5.41
N VAL A 225 3.55 4.69 5.37
CA VAL A 225 4.44 4.94 6.52
C VAL A 225 4.60 6.43 6.78
N VAL A 226 4.79 6.80 8.04
CA VAL A 226 5.03 8.17 8.52
C VAL A 226 6.46 8.30 9.05
N ASN A 227 6.89 9.53 9.34
CA ASN A 227 8.16 9.74 10.05
C ASN A 227 8.15 9.05 11.41
N GLU A 228 9.33 8.63 11.87
CA GLU A 228 9.55 7.89 13.11
C GLU A 228 9.05 6.44 13.12
N ASP A 229 8.39 5.97 12.05
CA ASP A 229 8.06 4.54 11.91
C ASP A 229 9.34 3.70 11.85
N GLU A 230 9.38 2.62 12.63
CA GLU A 230 10.43 1.62 12.55
C GLU A 230 10.21 0.72 11.32
N VAL A 231 11.29 0.46 10.60
CA VAL A 231 11.33 -0.33 9.38
C VAL A 231 12.27 -1.50 9.59
N THR A 232 11.77 -2.72 9.49
CA THR A 232 12.60 -3.93 9.49
C THR A 232 12.93 -4.33 8.05
N ILE A 233 14.19 -4.66 7.81
CA ILE A 233 14.72 -5.02 6.50
C ILE A 233 15.35 -6.41 6.61
N THR A 234 14.89 -7.34 5.78
CA THR A 234 15.36 -8.72 5.77
C THR A 234 15.74 -9.15 4.36
N ALA A 235 16.75 -10.00 4.24
CA ALA A 235 17.12 -10.62 2.97
C ALA A 235 17.66 -12.04 3.22
N PRO A 236 17.40 -13.01 2.31
CA PRO A 236 17.92 -14.37 2.47
C PRO A 236 19.44 -14.40 2.60
N GLY A 237 19.96 -15.07 3.64
CA GLY A 237 21.40 -15.17 3.91
C GLY A 237 22.01 -13.93 4.58
N PHE A 238 21.20 -12.96 4.99
CA PHE A 238 21.64 -11.75 5.67
C PHE A 238 20.95 -11.59 7.03
N GLU A 239 21.65 -10.95 7.95
CA GLU A 239 21.09 -10.53 9.22
C GLU A 239 19.97 -9.49 8.99
N SER A 240 18.91 -9.59 9.78
CA SER A 240 17.84 -8.60 9.78
C SER A 240 18.31 -7.31 10.45
N THR A 241 17.93 -6.16 9.91
CA THR A 241 18.23 -4.85 10.50
C THR A 241 16.97 -4.01 10.65
N SER A 242 16.98 -3.07 11.59
CA SER A 242 15.94 -2.07 11.77
C SER A 242 16.50 -0.69 11.47
N ALA A 243 15.69 0.13 10.80
CA ALA A 243 15.93 1.54 10.52
C ALA A 243 14.68 2.35 10.86
N VAL A 244 14.76 3.68 10.78
CA VAL A 244 13.63 4.57 11.08
C VAL A 244 13.37 5.46 9.87
N VAL A 245 12.09 5.67 9.54
CA VAL A 245 11.70 6.63 8.50
C VAL A 245 12.02 8.05 8.96
N SER A 246 12.76 8.79 8.13
CA SER A 246 13.06 10.20 8.34
C SER A 246 12.93 10.98 7.03
N ASN A 247 12.04 11.97 7.00
CA ASN A 247 11.75 12.82 5.85
C ASN A 247 11.42 12.05 4.56
N GLY A 248 10.70 10.93 4.68
CA GLY A 248 10.39 10.06 3.55
C GLY A 248 11.57 9.27 3.00
N GLU A 249 12.63 9.12 3.78
CA GLU A 249 13.78 8.26 3.49
C GLU A 249 14.03 7.28 4.63
N VAL A 250 14.70 6.16 4.33
CA VAL A 250 15.18 5.20 5.33
C VAL A 250 16.68 5.03 5.14
N ASP A 251 17.43 5.61 6.07
CA ASP A 251 18.89 5.48 6.12
C ASP A 251 19.31 4.19 6.85
N GLY A 252 20.47 3.64 6.49
CA GLY A 252 21.08 2.52 7.22
C GLY A 252 20.60 1.12 6.81
N ALA A 253 20.04 0.98 5.61
CA ALA A 253 19.65 -0.31 5.02
C ALA A 253 20.85 -1.12 4.50
N GLN A 254 21.93 -1.23 5.30
CA GLN A 254 23.08 -2.08 5.01
C GLN A 254 22.98 -3.37 5.82
N LEU A 255 22.96 -4.52 5.15
CA LEU A 255 22.79 -5.83 5.76
C LEU A 255 24.11 -6.59 5.78
N ALA A 256 24.45 -7.15 6.93
CA ALA A 256 25.60 -8.04 7.07
C ALA A 256 25.21 -9.48 6.68
N PRO A 257 26.07 -10.24 5.99
CA PRO A 257 25.83 -11.65 5.75
C PRO A 257 25.67 -12.42 7.07
N GLN A 258 24.64 -13.27 7.17
CA GLN A 258 24.46 -14.15 8.32
C GLN A 258 25.39 -15.35 8.18
N MET A 259 26.48 -15.36 8.96
CA MET A 259 27.48 -16.41 8.89
C MET A 259 27.15 -17.57 9.85
N VAL A 260 26.47 -18.60 9.32
CA VAL A 260 26.18 -19.84 10.05
C VAL A 260 27.37 -20.81 9.93
N LYS A 261 27.98 -21.16 11.07
CA LYS A 261 29.16 -22.03 11.16
C LYS A 261 28.80 -23.23 12.01
N ALA A 262 28.25 -24.24 11.35
CA ALA A 262 27.66 -25.39 12.03
C ALA A 262 28.61 -26.59 12.16
N VAL A 263 28.44 -27.34 13.25
CA VAL A 263 28.95 -28.72 13.39
C VAL A 263 27.77 -29.70 13.39
N TYR A 264 27.99 -30.92 12.87
CA TYR A 264 26.93 -31.93 12.76
C TYR A 264 26.94 -32.91 13.95
N ALA A 265 25.77 -33.08 14.55
CA ALA A 265 25.49 -33.99 15.66
C ALA A 265 24.58 -35.14 15.17
N ASN A 266 25.19 -36.29 14.88
CA ASN A 266 24.46 -37.50 14.56
C ASN A 266 23.85 -38.17 15.80
N ILE A 267 22.96 -39.13 15.60
CA ILE A 267 22.29 -39.88 16.68
C ILE A 267 23.26 -40.54 17.67
N ASP A 268 24.36 -41.13 17.19
CA ASP A 268 25.35 -41.80 18.05
C ASP A 268 26.00 -40.81 19.02
N LEU A 269 26.34 -39.60 18.53
CA LEU A 269 26.91 -38.55 19.36
C LEU A 269 25.87 -38.03 20.36
N LEU A 270 24.65 -37.77 19.93
CA LEU A 270 23.57 -37.23 20.77
C LEU A 270 23.16 -38.18 21.91
N THR A 271 23.36 -39.49 21.73
CA THR A 271 23.05 -40.53 22.72
C THR A 271 24.25 -40.95 23.57
N THR A 272 25.44 -40.42 23.28
CA THR A 272 26.66 -40.66 24.07
C THR A 272 26.72 -39.68 25.24
N ASP A 273 26.98 -40.16 26.45
CA ASP A 273 27.18 -39.32 27.64
C ASP A 273 28.23 -38.21 27.38
N GLY A 274 27.81 -36.95 27.48
CA GLY A 274 28.66 -35.76 27.24
C GLY A 274 28.95 -35.44 25.77
N GLY A 275 28.30 -36.14 24.82
CA GLY A 275 28.46 -35.89 23.39
C GLY A 275 27.99 -34.49 22.98
N LEU A 276 26.78 -34.10 23.38
CA LEU A 276 26.24 -32.75 23.15
C LEU A 276 27.07 -31.68 23.89
N ASP A 277 27.42 -31.92 25.15
CA ASP A 277 28.24 -31.00 25.96
C ASP A 277 29.56 -30.63 25.26
N SER A 278 30.18 -31.61 24.59
CA SER A 278 31.43 -31.41 23.85
C SER A 278 31.23 -30.48 22.63
N LEU A 279 30.08 -30.54 21.97
CA LEU A 279 29.76 -29.61 20.87
C LEU A 279 29.43 -28.21 21.38
N ILE A 280 28.71 -28.12 22.50
CA ILE A 280 28.42 -26.85 23.17
C ILE A 280 29.74 -26.19 23.62
N GLU A 281 30.70 -26.96 24.16
CA GLU A 281 32.02 -26.43 24.50
C GLU A 281 32.76 -25.89 23.28
N ILE A 282 32.69 -26.58 22.13
CA ILE A 282 33.27 -26.09 20.87
C ILE A 282 32.62 -24.76 20.47
N ALA A 283 31.29 -24.65 20.49
CA ALA A 283 30.59 -23.41 20.15
C ALA A 283 30.99 -22.26 21.09
N ASN A 284 31.04 -22.52 22.40
CA ASN A 284 31.39 -21.52 23.42
C ASN A 284 32.85 -21.05 23.38
N THR A 285 33.75 -21.81 22.73
CA THR A 285 35.20 -21.53 22.76
C THR A 285 35.81 -21.24 21.39
N THR A 286 35.02 -21.27 20.32
CA THR A 286 35.47 -21.06 18.93
C THR A 286 34.50 -20.15 18.17
N GLU A 287 34.70 -20.02 16.86
CA GLU A 287 33.77 -19.29 15.98
C GLU A 287 32.56 -20.13 15.53
N ILE A 288 32.47 -21.40 15.91
CA ILE A 288 31.27 -22.23 15.68
C ILE A 288 30.11 -21.61 16.46
N ASN A 289 28.97 -21.43 15.81
CA ASN A 289 27.79 -20.79 16.38
C ASN A 289 26.49 -21.55 16.11
N ALA A 290 26.59 -22.73 15.50
CA ALA A 290 25.43 -23.53 15.11
C ALA A 290 25.68 -25.03 15.28
N ILE A 291 24.61 -25.78 15.47
CA ILE A 291 24.64 -27.25 15.50
C ILE A 291 23.53 -27.80 14.60
N VAL A 292 23.91 -28.66 13.66
CA VAL A 292 22.98 -29.49 12.88
C VAL A 292 22.66 -30.73 13.69
N ILE A 293 21.41 -30.85 14.12
CA ILE A 293 20.89 -31.98 14.90
C ILE A 293 20.23 -32.95 13.93
N ASP A 294 20.65 -34.21 13.96
CA ASP A 294 19.99 -35.24 13.19
C ASP A 294 18.64 -35.62 13.79
N VAL A 295 17.54 -35.22 13.15
CA VAL A 295 16.19 -35.39 13.69
C VAL A 295 15.47 -36.57 13.05
N LYS A 296 15.71 -36.79 11.75
CA LYS A 296 15.11 -37.91 11.03
C LYS A 296 16.10 -38.52 10.03
N GLU A 297 16.43 -39.79 10.24
CA GLU A 297 17.11 -40.65 9.27
C GLU A 297 16.54 -42.07 9.36
N GLY A 298 15.65 -42.43 8.42
CA GLY A 298 14.86 -43.67 8.45
C GLY A 298 13.81 -43.76 9.58
N ALA A 299 14.07 -43.20 10.75
CA ALA A 299 13.10 -43.03 11.85
C ALA A 299 13.12 -41.58 12.34
N VAL A 300 12.04 -41.15 12.99
CA VAL A 300 11.99 -39.87 13.73
C VAL A 300 12.58 -40.09 15.12
N PHE A 301 13.63 -39.36 15.48
CA PHE A 301 14.47 -39.68 16.65
C PHE A 301 14.00 -39.05 17.98
N TYR A 302 12.88 -38.34 17.97
CA TYR A 302 12.23 -37.75 19.14
C TYR A 302 10.75 -38.14 19.20
N ASP A 303 10.06 -37.76 20.28
CA ASP A 303 8.63 -37.99 20.46
C ASP A 303 7.80 -36.95 19.68
N SER A 304 7.56 -37.25 18.40
CA SER A 304 6.78 -36.44 17.46
C SER A 304 5.28 -36.78 17.53
N GLU A 305 4.44 -35.78 17.28
CA GLU A 305 2.97 -35.92 17.23
C GLU A 305 2.43 -36.01 15.80
N VAL A 306 3.30 -36.08 14.78
CA VAL A 306 2.87 -36.15 13.38
C VAL A 306 2.26 -37.51 13.07
N GLN A 307 0.95 -37.51 12.80
CA GLN A 307 0.13 -38.73 12.67
C GLN A 307 0.67 -39.70 11.62
N PHE A 308 1.21 -39.20 10.50
CA PHE A 308 1.75 -40.06 9.44
C PHE A 308 2.86 -41.00 9.95
N PHE A 309 3.81 -40.46 10.73
CA PHE A 309 4.94 -41.25 11.24
C PHE A 309 4.53 -42.15 12.42
N GLU A 310 3.51 -41.75 13.19
CA GLU A 310 2.89 -42.61 14.21
C GLU A 310 2.21 -43.83 13.56
N ASP A 311 1.37 -43.60 12.55
CA ASP A 311 0.64 -44.64 11.82
C ASP A 311 1.58 -45.59 11.07
N ALA A 312 2.67 -45.06 10.50
CA ALA A 312 3.72 -45.85 9.88
C ALA A 312 4.59 -46.61 10.92
N GLY A 313 4.48 -46.27 12.21
CA GLY A 313 5.25 -46.88 13.28
C GLY A 313 6.76 -46.61 13.15
N THR A 314 7.15 -45.42 12.68
CA THR A 314 8.54 -45.03 12.41
C THR A 314 9.11 -44.03 13.40
N ILE A 315 8.38 -43.71 14.47
CA ILE A 315 8.87 -42.87 15.59
C ILE A 315 9.71 -43.73 16.55
N ARG A 316 10.95 -43.31 16.82
CA ARG A 316 11.92 -43.96 17.72
C ARG A 316 12.59 -42.89 18.59
N PRO A 317 11.98 -42.51 19.73
CA PRO A 317 12.56 -41.48 20.59
C PRO A 317 13.87 -41.97 21.21
N PHE A 318 15.01 -41.47 20.72
CA PHE A 318 16.34 -41.82 21.19
C PHE A 318 16.91 -40.78 22.17
N TYR A 319 16.44 -39.54 22.09
CA TYR A 319 16.82 -38.45 22.97
C TYR A 319 15.62 -37.57 23.33
N ASP A 320 15.77 -36.77 24.39
CA ASP A 320 14.81 -35.75 24.78
C ASP A 320 15.09 -34.45 24.01
N LEU A 321 14.29 -34.18 22.98
CA LEU A 321 14.50 -33.03 22.11
C LEU A 321 14.35 -31.70 22.86
N ALA A 322 13.39 -31.59 23.79
CA ALA A 322 13.18 -30.35 24.52
C ALA A 322 14.41 -30.00 25.37
N ASN A 323 14.96 -30.99 26.07
CA ASN A 323 16.17 -30.78 26.86
C ASN A 323 17.41 -30.44 25.99
N ILE A 324 17.47 -30.92 24.74
CA ILE A 324 18.55 -30.51 23.81
C ILE A 324 18.38 -29.04 23.42
N LEU A 325 17.18 -28.64 22.99
CA LEU A 325 16.91 -27.27 22.56
C LEU A 325 17.12 -26.27 23.69
N ASP A 326 16.66 -26.58 24.91
CA ASP A 326 16.89 -25.75 26.10
C ASP A 326 18.39 -25.49 26.33
N GLN A 327 19.23 -26.53 26.21
CA GLN A 327 20.68 -26.39 26.38
C GLN A 327 21.33 -25.55 25.27
N LEU A 328 20.84 -25.65 24.03
CA LEU A 328 21.38 -24.86 22.91
C LEU A 328 20.96 -23.39 22.99
N GLU A 329 19.70 -23.14 23.38
CA GLU A 329 19.19 -21.78 23.64
C GLU A 329 19.96 -21.11 24.78
N GLU A 330 20.21 -21.82 25.89
CA GLU A 330 20.99 -21.29 27.02
C GLU A 330 22.44 -20.89 26.66
N ASN A 331 22.96 -21.38 25.53
CA ASN A 331 24.30 -21.09 25.04
C ASN A 331 24.31 -20.21 23.77
N ASP A 332 23.17 -19.62 23.40
CA ASP A 332 23.02 -18.79 22.19
C ASP A 332 23.49 -19.51 20.89
N ILE A 333 23.20 -20.81 20.76
CA ILE A 333 23.61 -21.64 19.62
C ILE A 333 22.46 -21.81 18.63
N TYR A 334 22.70 -21.45 17.36
CA TYR A 334 21.73 -21.62 16.27
C TYR A 334 21.47 -23.10 15.97
N THR A 335 20.20 -23.49 15.86
CA THR A 335 19.76 -24.88 15.78
C THR A 335 19.23 -25.23 14.39
N ILE A 336 19.79 -26.28 13.80
CA ILE A 336 19.40 -26.74 12.46
C ILE A 336 18.90 -28.18 12.56
N ALA A 337 17.62 -28.43 12.27
CA ALA A 337 17.05 -29.77 12.23
C ALA A 337 17.33 -30.43 10.87
N ARG A 338 18.19 -31.45 10.84
CA ARG A 338 18.37 -32.27 9.64
C ARG A 338 17.26 -33.30 9.52
N VAL A 339 16.59 -33.29 8.37
CA VAL A 339 15.48 -34.19 8.05
C VAL A 339 15.75 -34.88 6.70
N VAL A 340 16.05 -36.18 6.73
CA VAL A 340 16.19 -37.02 5.53
C VAL A 340 14.80 -37.31 4.95
N VAL A 341 14.53 -36.86 3.72
CA VAL A 341 13.17 -36.89 3.16
C VAL A 341 12.87 -38.20 2.41
N PHE A 342 13.46 -38.41 1.22
CA PHE A 342 13.02 -39.50 0.31
C PHE A 342 13.82 -40.80 0.39
N GLN A 343 15.01 -40.79 1.01
CA GLN A 343 15.71 -42.01 1.39
C GLN A 343 15.18 -42.50 2.74
N ASP A 344 13.94 -42.99 2.76
CA ASP A 344 13.25 -43.42 3.98
C ASP A 344 12.89 -44.92 3.92
N PRO A 345 13.80 -45.81 4.35
CA PRO A 345 13.58 -47.25 4.23
C PRO A 345 12.50 -47.78 5.19
N LEU A 346 12.26 -47.16 6.35
CA LEU A 346 11.24 -47.67 7.28
C LEU A 346 9.84 -47.29 6.80
N VAL A 347 9.65 -46.06 6.30
CA VAL A 347 8.39 -45.67 5.66
C VAL A 347 8.15 -46.51 4.41
N ALA A 348 9.18 -46.75 3.57
CA ALA A 348 9.02 -47.60 2.39
C ALA A 348 8.58 -49.04 2.73
N GLN A 349 9.02 -49.58 3.87
CA GLN A 349 8.59 -50.91 4.35
C GLN A 349 7.19 -50.90 4.97
N ALA A 350 6.85 -49.87 5.76
CA ALA A 350 5.55 -49.75 6.42
C ALA A 350 4.42 -49.37 5.45
N ARG A 351 4.73 -48.55 4.44
CA ARG A 351 3.85 -48.07 3.38
C ARG A 351 4.43 -48.39 1.99
N PRO A 352 4.45 -49.68 1.57
CA PRO A 352 4.95 -50.05 0.25
C PRO A 352 4.21 -49.37 -0.89
N ASP A 353 2.97 -48.92 -0.69
CA ASP A 353 2.20 -48.16 -1.67
C ASP A 353 2.79 -46.77 -2.00
N LEU A 354 3.64 -46.23 -1.11
CA LEU A 354 4.35 -44.97 -1.29
C LEU A 354 5.82 -45.17 -1.71
N ALA A 355 6.27 -46.42 -1.86
CA ALA A 355 7.66 -46.75 -2.14
C ALA A 355 7.97 -46.89 -3.64
N VAL A 356 9.24 -46.70 -4.01
CA VAL A 356 9.72 -47.07 -5.35
C VAL A 356 9.65 -48.60 -5.47
N GLN A 357 8.92 -49.10 -6.48
CA GLN A 357 8.77 -50.53 -6.70
C GLN A 357 9.84 -51.06 -7.64
N ASP A 358 10.19 -52.34 -7.49
CA ASP A 358 11.02 -53.03 -8.48
C ASP A 358 10.14 -53.72 -9.52
N THR A 359 10.50 -53.62 -10.80
CA THR A 359 9.84 -54.35 -11.92
C THR A 359 9.81 -55.87 -11.72
N ASN A 360 10.74 -56.42 -10.92
CA ASN A 360 10.80 -57.83 -10.55
C ASN A 360 9.89 -58.18 -9.35
N GLY A 361 9.23 -57.18 -8.77
CA GLY A 361 8.33 -57.27 -7.63
C GLY A 361 9.00 -56.90 -6.30
N GLY A 362 8.24 -56.23 -5.43
CA GLY A 362 8.71 -55.76 -4.13
C GLY A 362 9.32 -54.36 -4.19
N LEU A 363 10.00 -53.97 -3.12
CA LEU A 363 10.66 -52.66 -3.03
C LEU A 363 11.91 -52.64 -3.90
N TRP A 364 12.11 -51.54 -4.63
CA TRP A 364 13.38 -51.27 -5.28
C TRP A 364 14.42 -50.86 -4.23
N LEU A 365 15.64 -51.38 -4.37
CA LEU A 365 16.75 -51.14 -3.47
C LEU A 365 17.92 -50.51 -4.21
N ASN A 366 18.59 -49.55 -3.56
CA ASN A 366 19.83 -48.99 -4.06
C ASN A 366 21.01 -49.98 -3.91
N VAL A 367 22.22 -49.59 -4.34
CA VAL A 367 23.43 -50.43 -4.21
C VAL A 367 23.84 -50.76 -2.77
N GLN A 368 23.23 -50.11 -1.78
CA GLN A 368 23.45 -50.34 -0.34
C GLN A 368 22.29 -51.14 0.30
N ASP A 369 21.41 -51.73 -0.50
CA ASP A 369 20.20 -52.43 -0.04
C ASP A 369 19.20 -51.54 0.73
N ILE A 370 19.22 -50.22 0.47
CA ILE A 370 18.32 -49.24 1.08
C ILE A 370 17.13 -48.99 0.16
N ALA A 371 15.92 -49.18 0.69
CA ALA A 371 14.67 -48.84 0.04
C ALA A 371 14.41 -47.33 0.06
N TRP A 372 13.73 -46.84 -0.97
CA TRP A 372 13.37 -45.43 -1.12
C TRP A 372 11.87 -45.25 -1.19
N VAL A 373 11.38 -44.15 -0.63
CA VAL A 373 10.02 -43.69 -0.90
C VAL A 373 9.98 -42.95 -2.24
N ASN A 374 8.84 -42.96 -2.91
CA ASN A 374 8.68 -42.35 -4.22
C ASN A 374 8.26 -40.89 -4.08
N ALA A 375 9.19 -39.97 -4.39
CA ALA A 375 9.02 -38.52 -4.27
C ALA A 375 7.88 -37.93 -5.13
N PHE A 376 7.17 -38.74 -5.92
CA PHE A 376 5.96 -38.33 -6.62
C PHE A 376 4.68 -38.39 -5.78
N HIS A 377 4.71 -38.99 -4.58
CA HIS A 377 3.57 -39.01 -3.69
C HIS A 377 3.55 -37.78 -2.78
N GLU A 378 2.56 -36.91 -2.98
CA GLU A 378 2.38 -35.70 -2.18
C GLU A 378 2.05 -36.01 -0.71
N GLU A 379 1.53 -37.20 -0.40
CA GLU A 379 1.33 -37.65 0.99
C GLU A 379 2.66 -37.64 1.78
N LEU A 380 3.78 -37.96 1.15
CA LEU A 380 5.11 -37.88 1.76
C LEU A 380 5.58 -36.44 1.93
N TRP A 381 5.14 -35.54 1.03
CA TRP A 381 5.46 -34.12 1.12
C TRP A 381 4.76 -33.52 2.33
N ASP A 382 3.45 -33.76 2.43
CA ASP A 382 2.60 -33.28 3.52
C ASP A 382 3.16 -33.72 4.87
N ALA A 383 3.50 -35.00 5.01
CA ALA A 383 4.06 -35.55 6.26
C ALA A 383 5.39 -34.90 6.66
N ASN A 384 6.32 -34.68 5.72
CA ASN A 384 7.60 -34.06 6.05
C ASN A 384 7.47 -32.55 6.27
N ILE A 385 6.52 -31.88 5.61
CA ILE A 385 6.20 -30.47 5.86
C ILE A 385 5.60 -30.31 7.26
N GLU A 386 4.66 -31.16 7.65
CA GLU A 386 4.04 -31.16 8.98
C GLU A 386 5.08 -31.38 10.08
N LEU A 387 5.99 -32.34 9.89
CA LEU A 387 7.12 -32.56 10.79
C LEU A 387 8.04 -31.34 10.89
N SER A 388 8.30 -30.67 9.76
CA SER A 388 9.14 -29.49 9.73
C SER A 388 8.50 -28.32 10.47
N VAL A 389 7.18 -28.13 10.32
CA VAL A 389 6.42 -27.13 11.09
C VAL A 389 6.45 -27.45 12.58
N GLU A 390 6.22 -28.71 12.98
CA GLU A 390 6.33 -29.13 14.37
C GLU A 390 7.71 -28.80 14.96
N LEU A 391 8.79 -29.05 14.21
CA LEU A 391 10.15 -28.78 14.66
C LEU A 391 10.43 -27.29 14.87
N VAL A 392 9.97 -26.44 13.96
CA VAL A 392 10.05 -24.98 14.12
C VAL A 392 9.25 -24.53 15.33
N GLU A 393 8.01 -25.01 15.49
CA GLU A 393 7.15 -24.69 16.64
C GLU A 393 7.76 -25.16 17.99
N ARG A 394 8.61 -26.19 17.96
CA ARG A 394 9.36 -26.67 19.13
C ARG A 394 10.63 -25.87 19.44
N GLY A 395 11.06 -24.97 18.56
CA GLY A 395 12.17 -24.05 18.80
C GLY A 395 13.38 -24.22 17.89
N PHE A 396 13.31 -25.00 16.81
CA PHE A 396 14.38 -25.00 15.81
C PHE A 396 14.37 -23.70 14.99
N ASP A 397 15.56 -23.15 14.73
CA ASP A 397 15.71 -21.98 13.87
C ASP A 397 15.59 -22.33 12.38
N GLU A 398 16.12 -23.47 11.97
CA GLU A 398 16.23 -23.89 10.57
C GLU A 398 15.91 -25.37 10.37
N ILE A 399 15.26 -25.67 9.26
CA ILE A 399 15.08 -27.03 8.75
C ILE A 399 16.05 -27.24 7.60
N GLN A 400 16.90 -28.26 7.70
CA GLN A 400 17.78 -28.68 6.61
C GLN A 400 17.29 -30.01 6.04
N PHE A 401 16.71 -29.98 4.84
CA PHE A 401 16.37 -31.21 4.15
C PHE A 401 17.59 -31.91 3.58
N ASP A 402 17.67 -33.21 3.82
CA ASP A 402 18.65 -34.09 3.19
C ASP A 402 17.93 -35.14 2.33
N TYR A 403 18.62 -35.65 1.31
CA TYR A 403 18.08 -36.60 0.32
C TYR A 403 16.74 -36.15 -0.30
N VAL A 404 16.59 -34.84 -0.54
CA VAL A 404 15.48 -34.24 -1.30
C VAL A 404 15.66 -34.46 -2.81
N ARG A 405 15.73 -35.74 -3.20
CA ARG A 405 16.01 -36.18 -4.57
C ARG A 405 15.35 -37.52 -4.87
N PHE A 406 15.36 -37.90 -6.13
CA PHE A 406 15.10 -39.28 -6.55
C PHE A 406 16.34 -40.17 -6.31
N PRO A 407 16.16 -41.50 -6.18
CA PRO A 407 17.30 -42.40 -6.19
C PRO A 407 18.12 -42.22 -7.46
N SER A 408 19.44 -42.27 -7.31
CA SER A 408 20.42 -42.17 -8.40
C SER A 408 21.45 -43.29 -8.36
N ASP A 409 21.53 -44.00 -7.24
CA ASP A 409 22.51 -45.05 -6.97
C ASP A 409 21.78 -46.41 -7.02
N GLY A 410 22.03 -47.24 -8.03
CA GLY A 410 21.34 -48.54 -8.19
C GLY A 410 20.95 -48.82 -9.65
N ASP A 411 20.29 -49.95 -9.89
CA ASP A 411 19.76 -50.27 -11.22
C ASP A 411 18.42 -49.54 -11.43
N LEU A 412 18.50 -48.29 -11.91
CA LEU A 412 17.30 -47.50 -12.20
C LEU A 412 16.44 -48.10 -13.33
N THR A 413 16.94 -49.08 -14.09
CA THR A 413 16.14 -49.72 -15.15
C THR A 413 15.06 -50.65 -14.60
N THR A 414 15.19 -51.06 -13.33
CA THR A 414 14.18 -51.86 -12.63
C THR A 414 13.32 -51.01 -11.68
N ALA A 415 13.57 -49.71 -11.55
CA ALA A 415 12.80 -48.83 -10.67
C ALA A 415 11.48 -48.37 -11.33
N GLU A 416 10.35 -48.63 -10.67
CA GLU A 416 9.03 -48.17 -11.07
C GLU A 416 8.51 -47.08 -10.13
N PHE A 417 8.16 -45.94 -10.72
CA PHE A 417 7.69 -44.75 -10.01
C PHE A 417 6.18 -44.49 -10.17
N GLY A 418 5.45 -45.41 -10.81
CA GLY A 418 4.00 -45.30 -11.05
C GLY A 418 3.58 -44.23 -12.08
N ARG A 419 4.52 -43.44 -12.60
CA ARG A 419 4.31 -42.45 -13.66
C ARG A 419 5.58 -42.28 -14.50
N GLU A 420 5.50 -41.42 -15.52
CA GLU A 420 6.63 -41.13 -16.39
C GLU A 420 7.80 -40.51 -15.59
N TYR A 421 8.97 -41.14 -15.67
CA TYR A 421 10.19 -40.72 -14.98
C TYR A 421 11.06 -39.89 -15.92
N THR A 422 10.64 -38.65 -16.20
CA THR A 422 11.41 -37.68 -17.01
C THR A 422 12.17 -36.69 -16.11
N SER A 423 13.18 -35.99 -16.64
CA SER A 423 13.85 -34.93 -15.87
C SER A 423 12.88 -33.84 -15.44
N GLU A 424 12.04 -33.38 -16.38
CA GLU A 424 11.03 -32.35 -16.17
C GLU A 424 10.03 -32.72 -15.06
N ALA A 425 9.56 -33.98 -15.04
CA ALA A 425 8.62 -34.44 -14.01
C ALA A 425 9.26 -34.54 -12.62
N ARG A 426 10.54 -34.90 -12.54
CA ARG A 426 11.30 -35.00 -11.28
C ARG A 426 11.63 -33.61 -10.74
N GLU A 427 12.12 -32.73 -11.61
CA GLU A 427 12.41 -31.34 -11.27
C GLU A 427 11.14 -30.64 -10.78
N ALA A 428 10.02 -30.76 -11.50
CA ALA A 428 8.74 -30.21 -11.06
C ALA A 428 8.28 -30.74 -9.69
N ALA A 429 8.45 -32.04 -9.43
CA ALA A 429 8.11 -32.64 -8.14
C ALA A 429 8.95 -32.08 -6.99
N ILE A 430 10.27 -32.03 -7.14
CA ILE A 430 11.17 -31.51 -6.11
C ILE A 430 10.99 -30.00 -5.93
N THR A 431 10.85 -29.24 -7.01
CA THR A 431 10.62 -27.79 -6.93
C THR A 431 9.31 -27.47 -6.22
N GLU A 432 8.23 -28.18 -6.54
CA GLU A 432 6.94 -27.95 -5.86
C GLU A 432 6.99 -28.36 -4.39
N PHE A 433 7.62 -29.50 -4.06
CA PHE A 433 7.86 -29.88 -2.67
C PHE A 433 8.63 -28.78 -1.92
N MET A 434 9.77 -28.32 -2.45
CA MET A 434 10.59 -27.28 -1.81
C MET A 434 9.83 -25.97 -1.66
N LYS A 435 9.03 -25.58 -2.64
CA LYS A 435 8.20 -24.36 -2.57
C LYS A 435 7.16 -24.46 -1.46
N ARG A 436 6.41 -25.56 -1.41
CA ARG A 436 5.39 -25.79 -0.36
C ARG A 436 6.00 -25.85 1.03
N SER A 437 7.15 -26.50 1.16
CA SER A 437 7.92 -26.54 2.41
C SER A 437 8.38 -25.15 2.82
N HIS A 438 8.97 -24.37 1.91
CA HIS A 438 9.43 -23.01 2.19
C HIS A 438 8.28 -22.10 2.64
N GLU A 439 7.12 -22.17 2.01
CA GLU A 439 5.94 -21.39 2.40
C GLU A 439 5.46 -21.76 3.81
N ALA A 440 5.36 -23.05 4.13
CA ALA A 440 4.90 -23.52 5.43
C ALA A 440 5.89 -23.25 6.57
N ILE A 441 7.18 -23.52 6.34
CA ILE A 441 8.25 -23.35 7.33
C ILE A 441 8.45 -21.87 7.68
N ASN A 442 8.47 -20.97 6.67
CA ASN A 442 8.54 -19.53 6.94
C ASN A 442 7.29 -19.01 7.65
N ALA A 443 6.10 -19.54 7.33
CA ALA A 443 4.87 -19.15 8.03
C ALA A 443 4.91 -19.55 9.52
N ALA A 444 5.62 -20.63 9.86
CA ALA A 444 5.90 -21.04 11.24
C ALA A 444 7.05 -20.25 11.89
N GLY A 445 7.81 -19.47 11.11
CA GLY A 445 8.91 -18.62 11.59
C GLY A 445 10.32 -19.23 11.45
N GLY A 446 10.46 -20.38 10.79
CA GLY A 446 11.75 -21.04 10.59
C GLY A 446 12.37 -20.78 9.21
N PHE A 447 13.66 -21.05 9.09
CA PHE A 447 14.40 -21.02 7.82
C PHE A 447 14.42 -22.41 7.16
N LEU A 448 14.64 -22.44 5.84
CA LEU A 448 14.76 -23.68 5.09
C LEU A 448 16.11 -23.72 4.35
N ALA A 449 16.86 -24.79 4.56
CA ALA A 449 18.01 -25.20 3.78
C ALA A 449 17.80 -26.59 3.17
N ALA A 450 18.63 -26.94 2.19
CA ALA A 450 18.66 -28.27 1.61
C ALA A 450 20.09 -28.66 1.23
N ASP A 451 20.45 -29.92 1.48
CA ASP A 451 21.73 -30.46 1.06
C ASP A 451 21.70 -30.80 -0.44
N LEU A 452 22.63 -30.22 -1.19
CA LEU A 452 22.75 -30.44 -2.63
C LEU A 452 23.74 -31.57 -2.89
N PHE A 453 23.25 -32.66 -3.47
CA PHE A 453 24.09 -33.80 -3.79
C PHE A 453 25.18 -33.43 -4.80
N GLY A 454 26.46 -33.67 -4.46
CA GLY A 454 27.63 -33.15 -5.20
C GLY A 454 27.79 -33.59 -6.66
N PHE A 455 26.95 -34.49 -7.19
CA PHE A 455 26.93 -34.78 -8.63
C PHE A 455 26.24 -33.70 -9.48
N VAL A 456 25.42 -32.84 -8.85
CA VAL A 456 24.65 -31.78 -9.53
C VAL A 456 25.57 -30.67 -10.07
N THR A 457 26.80 -30.54 -9.56
CA THR A 457 27.79 -29.53 -10.00
C THR A 457 28.79 -30.03 -11.04
N ILE A 458 28.65 -31.27 -11.52
CA ILE A 458 29.56 -31.91 -12.50
C ILE A 458 29.04 -31.84 -13.95
N VAL A 459 27.89 -31.20 -14.20
CA VAL A 459 27.23 -31.19 -15.53
C VAL A 459 27.51 -29.90 -16.31
#